data_AF-A0A9P8A923-F1
#
_entry.id   AF-A0A9P8A923-F1
#
_cell.length_a   1.000
_cell.length_b   1.000
_cell.length_c   1.000
_cell.angle_alpha   90.00
_cell.angle_beta   90.00
_cell.angle_gamma   90.00
#
_symmetry.space_group_name_H-M   'P 1'
#
loop_
_entity.id
_entity.type
_entity.pdbx_description
1 polymer ?
#
loop_
_entity_poly.entity_id
_entity_poly.type
_entity_poly.pdbx_seq_one_letter_code
_entity_poly.pdbx_strand_id
1 'polypeptide(L)'
;YREKKQDTTDSSSEDEDEGTEKRASEHTSESESESESESEQDDQVASKTKTHSKGVPTGVLETSNPNHQTPVSNVKGSKAVDMSTPIGMSRREREAAEKEAAKQRYWKLHQAGKTDEAKADMARLAVIRKQREEAAARREAEAKAKDVEIAAKYDVLRR
;
A
#
# COMPACT_ATOMS: atom_id res chain seq x y z
N TYR A 1 -49.14 -33.10 -7.99
CA TYR A 1 -47.86 -32.88 -7.32
C TYR A 1 -46.98 -34.08 -7.61
N ARG A 2 -45.97 -33.92 -8.47
CA ARG A 2 -45.11 -34.99 -8.97
C ARG A 2 -43.76 -34.91 -8.25
N GLU A 3 -43.42 -35.94 -7.48
CA GLU A 3 -42.04 -36.18 -7.04
C GLU A 3 -41.12 -36.35 -8.26
N LYS A 4 -39.94 -35.72 -8.20
CA LYS A 4 -38.76 -36.14 -8.94
C LYS A 4 -37.52 -35.92 -8.07
N LYS A 5 -36.84 -37.03 -7.79
CA LYS A 5 -35.48 -37.12 -7.26
C LYS A 5 -34.46 -36.93 -8.39
N GLN A 6 -33.25 -36.53 -7.96
CA GLN A 6 -31.91 -36.83 -8.52
C GLN A 6 -31.46 -36.12 -9.82
N ASP A 7 -30.26 -35.52 -9.76
CA ASP A 7 -29.09 -35.77 -10.64
C ASP A 7 -27.93 -34.81 -10.26
N THR A 8 -27.02 -35.25 -9.40
CA THR A 8 -25.59 -35.49 -9.66
C THR A 8 -25.06 -35.13 -11.07
N THR A 9 -24.23 -34.09 -11.13
CA THR A 9 -23.08 -33.94 -12.03
C THR A 9 -22.02 -33.15 -11.24
N ASP A 10 -21.15 -33.79 -10.45
CA ASP A 10 -19.85 -34.31 -10.91
C ASP A 10 -19.53 -33.91 -12.36
N SER A 11 -18.78 -32.82 -12.49
CA SER A 11 -18.12 -32.44 -13.74
C SER A 11 -16.63 -32.33 -13.43
N SER A 12 -16.01 -33.50 -13.28
CA SER A 12 -14.61 -33.70 -13.63
C SER A 12 -14.39 -33.19 -15.06
N SER A 13 -13.50 -32.22 -15.23
CA SER A 13 -12.92 -31.90 -16.53
C SER A 13 -11.43 -31.68 -16.28
N GLU A 14 -10.71 -32.78 -16.47
CA GLU A 14 -9.27 -32.85 -16.62
C GLU A 14 -8.80 -32.08 -17.86
N ASP A 15 -7.56 -31.59 -17.75
CA ASP A 15 -6.56 -31.22 -18.76
C ASP A 15 -6.98 -30.97 -20.22
N GLU A 16 -6.67 -29.77 -20.72
CA GLU A 16 -5.92 -29.63 -21.97
C GLU A 16 -4.80 -28.58 -21.83
N ASP A 17 -3.59 -29.10 -21.96
CA ASP A 17 -2.31 -28.46 -22.25
C ASP A 17 -2.29 -28.02 -23.72
N GLU A 18 -2.02 -26.74 -24.01
CA GLU A 18 -1.42 -26.35 -25.29
C GLU A 18 -0.56 -25.09 -25.17
N GLY A 19 0.73 -25.32 -24.92
CA GLY A 19 1.87 -24.85 -25.71
C GLY A 19 1.83 -23.53 -26.50
N THR A 20 2.73 -22.63 -26.08
CA THR A 20 3.60 -21.74 -26.91
C THR A 20 2.90 -20.60 -27.65
N GLU A 21 3.35 -19.34 -27.58
CA GLU A 21 4.48 -18.85 -28.37
C GLU A 21 5.28 -17.70 -27.71
N LYS A 22 6.54 -17.66 -28.09
CA LYS A 22 7.63 -16.81 -27.63
C LYS A 22 7.49 -15.40 -28.20
N ARG A 23 7.68 -14.37 -27.35
CA ARG A 23 8.37 -13.15 -27.78
C ARG A 23 9.34 -12.71 -26.70
N ALA A 24 10.60 -13.03 -26.93
CA ALA A 24 11.73 -12.43 -26.25
C ALA A 24 11.77 -10.94 -26.59
N SER A 25 11.75 -10.09 -25.56
CA SER A 25 12.34 -8.76 -25.62
C SER A 25 13.29 -8.63 -24.45
N GLU A 26 14.53 -9.00 -24.72
CA GLU A 26 15.70 -8.69 -23.95
C GLU A 26 15.87 -7.17 -23.97
N HIS A 27 15.64 -6.52 -22.84
CA HIS A 27 16.05 -5.14 -22.61
C HIS A 27 16.73 -5.10 -21.24
N THR A 28 18.04 -5.33 -21.28
CA THR A 28 18.95 -4.96 -20.21
C THR A 28 19.06 -3.44 -20.26
N SER A 29 18.52 -2.75 -19.26
CA SER A 29 18.91 -1.38 -18.96
C SER A 29 19.00 -1.25 -17.45
N GLU A 30 20.21 -1.45 -16.94
CA GLU A 30 20.70 -0.72 -15.79
C GLU A 30 20.35 0.75 -16.00
N SER A 31 19.47 1.27 -15.16
CA SER A 31 19.27 2.70 -15.00
C SER A 31 18.86 2.91 -13.55
N GLU A 32 19.88 3.11 -12.71
CA GLU A 32 19.76 3.88 -11.47
C GLU A 32 19.01 5.17 -11.83
N SER A 33 17.79 5.33 -11.31
CA SER A 33 16.98 6.52 -11.51
C SER A 33 16.54 7.01 -10.13
N GLU A 34 17.43 7.81 -9.54
CA GLU A 34 17.11 8.80 -8.52
C GLU A 34 16.04 9.73 -9.10
N SER A 35 14.79 9.57 -8.68
CA SER A 35 13.69 10.42 -9.09
C SER A 35 13.41 11.47 -8.02
N GLU A 36 14.19 12.55 -8.07
CA GLU A 36 13.87 13.82 -7.41
C GLU A 36 12.60 14.40 -8.06
N SER A 37 11.50 14.39 -7.32
CA SER A 37 10.19 14.87 -7.77
C SER A 37 10.06 16.37 -7.49
N GLU A 38 10.60 17.20 -8.39
CA GLU A 38 10.26 18.63 -8.50
C GLU A 38 8.86 18.76 -9.12
N SER A 39 7.87 19.18 -8.30
CA SER A 39 6.54 19.56 -8.78
C SER A 39 6.46 21.08 -8.88
N GLU A 40 6.67 21.60 -10.09
CA GLU A 40 6.32 22.97 -10.47
C GLU A 40 4.80 23.08 -10.60
N GLN A 41 4.16 23.80 -9.68
CA GLN A 41 2.77 24.25 -9.84
C GLN A 41 2.75 25.75 -10.13
N ASP A 42 2.59 26.06 -11.42
CA ASP A 42 2.27 27.37 -12.00
C ASP A 42 0.87 27.80 -11.52
N ASP A 43 0.80 28.63 -10.48
CA ASP A 43 -0.44 29.31 -10.07
C ASP A 43 -0.46 30.72 -10.65
N GLN A 44 -1.10 30.85 -11.82
CA GLN A 44 -1.41 32.13 -12.43
C GLN A 44 -2.62 32.76 -11.77
N VAL A 45 -2.38 33.71 -10.87
CA VAL A 45 -3.30 34.83 -10.63
C VAL A 45 -2.56 36.16 -10.76
N ALA A 46 -2.85 36.84 -11.87
CA ALA A 46 -2.28 38.12 -12.26
C ALA A 46 -2.48 39.19 -11.19
N SER A 47 -1.38 39.66 -10.58
CA SER A 47 -1.37 40.84 -9.71
C SER A 47 -0.95 42.09 -10.52
N LYS A 48 -1.90 42.99 -10.75
CA LYS A 48 -1.62 44.32 -11.32
C LYS A 48 -1.35 45.31 -10.19
N THR A 49 -0.06 45.51 -9.93
CA THR A 49 0.60 46.77 -9.51
C THR A 49 -0.10 47.64 -8.45
N LYS A 50 0.45 47.72 -7.23
CA LYS A 50 1.01 48.99 -6.68
C LYS A 50 1.62 48.81 -5.27
N THR A 51 2.79 49.43 -5.10
CA THR A 51 3.35 50.09 -3.90
C THR A 51 3.81 49.27 -2.69
N HIS A 52 5.13 49.11 -2.62
CA HIS A 52 6.04 49.28 -1.47
C HIS A 52 5.49 49.05 -0.05
N SER A 53 5.95 47.99 0.63
CA SER A 53 6.86 48.08 1.81
C SER A 53 7.03 46.73 2.52
N LYS A 54 8.30 46.34 2.72
CA LYS A 54 8.91 45.52 3.79
C LYS A 54 8.05 44.43 4.46
N GLY A 55 8.33 43.17 4.13
CA GLY A 55 7.97 42.01 4.96
C GLY A 55 7.95 40.72 4.15
N VAL A 56 8.94 39.85 4.38
CA VAL A 56 9.03 38.52 3.77
C VAL A 56 7.87 37.65 4.30
N PRO A 57 7.01 37.03 3.47
CA PRO A 57 6.10 35.99 3.96
C PRO A 57 6.88 34.67 4.04
N THR A 58 7.74 34.54 5.05
CA THR A 58 8.33 33.24 5.40
C THR A 58 7.21 32.34 5.91
N GLY A 59 7.18 31.11 5.40
CA GLY A 59 6.16 30.11 5.67
C GLY A 59 5.71 30.07 7.13
N VAL A 60 4.39 30.00 7.28
CA VAL A 60 3.68 29.73 8.52
C VAL A 60 3.96 28.28 8.94
N LEU A 61 5.20 27.99 9.31
CA LEU A 61 5.53 26.86 10.16
C LEU A 61 5.25 27.36 11.58
N GLU A 62 4.22 26.78 12.21
CA GLU A 62 3.88 27.03 13.62
C GLU A 62 5.10 26.67 14.47
N THR A 63 5.88 27.68 14.84
CA THR A 63 7.06 27.51 15.68
C THR A 63 6.59 27.13 17.08
N SER A 64 6.71 25.84 17.41
CA SER A 64 6.54 25.29 18.77
C SER A 64 7.70 25.71 19.67
N ASN A 65 7.96 27.02 19.79
CA ASN A 65 8.92 27.52 20.75
C ASN A 65 8.21 27.64 22.12
N PRO A 66 8.59 26.83 23.13
CA PRO A 66 7.92 26.82 24.43
C PRO A 66 8.09 28.12 25.23
N ASN A 67 8.94 29.04 24.79
CA ASN A 67 9.07 30.40 25.34
C ASN A 67 8.42 31.49 24.47
N HIS A 68 7.65 31.13 23.44
CA HIS A 68 6.98 32.12 22.59
C HIS A 68 5.81 32.75 23.34
N GLN A 69 6.03 33.94 23.89
CA GLN A 69 4.97 34.73 24.51
C GLN A 69 4.19 35.47 23.42
N THR A 70 3.03 34.92 23.04
CA THR A 70 2.04 35.64 22.23
C THR A 70 1.44 36.79 23.04
N PRO A 71 1.27 38.00 22.50
CA PRO A 71 0.64 39.11 23.23
C PRO A 71 -0.82 38.75 23.54
N VAL A 72 -1.16 38.66 24.83
CA VAL A 72 -2.50 38.36 25.32
C VAL A 72 -3.47 39.48 24.91
N SER A 73 -4.39 39.16 23.98
CA SER A 73 -5.53 40.02 23.73
C SER A 73 -6.57 39.77 24.83
N ASN A 74 -6.87 40.82 25.58
CA ASN A 74 -7.81 40.77 26.70
C ASN A 74 -9.26 40.66 26.19
N VAL A 75 -9.71 39.46 25.86
CA VAL A 75 -11.13 39.19 25.61
C VAL A 75 -11.78 38.76 26.93
N LYS A 76 -12.29 39.77 27.63
CA LYS A 76 -13.16 39.62 28.79
C LYS A 76 -14.49 39.01 28.34
N GLY A 77 -14.78 37.79 28.78
CA GLY A 77 -16.15 37.32 28.99
C GLY A 77 -16.73 36.41 27.92
N SER A 78 -16.52 35.10 28.08
CA SER A 78 -17.51 34.09 27.74
C SER A 78 -17.83 33.30 29.00
N LYS A 79 -19.08 33.40 29.45
CA LYS A 79 -19.62 32.65 30.58
C LYS A 79 -19.41 31.16 30.34
N ALA A 80 -18.89 30.45 31.34
CA ALA A 80 -18.81 29.01 31.38
C ALA A 80 -20.22 28.42 31.18
N VAL A 81 -20.47 27.92 29.97
CA VAL A 81 -21.59 27.03 29.69
C VAL A 81 -21.18 25.68 30.27
N ASP A 82 -21.98 25.20 31.21
CA ASP A 82 -21.83 23.91 31.88
C ASP A 82 -21.72 22.77 30.84
N MET A 83 -20.52 22.21 30.72
CA MET A 83 -20.17 21.11 29.80
C MET A 83 -20.63 19.73 30.32
N SER A 84 -21.44 19.67 31.39
CA SER A 84 -21.79 18.41 32.06
C SER A 84 -22.95 17.63 31.41
N THR A 85 -23.66 18.21 30.44
CA THR A 85 -24.69 17.49 29.67
C THR A 85 -24.20 17.24 28.25
N PRO A 86 -24.05 15.97 27.81
CA PRO A 86 -23.74 15.70 26.42
C PRO A 86 -24.95 16.13 25.59
N ILE A 87 -24.87 17.33 25.02
CA ILE A 87 -25.73 17.75 23.93
C ILE A 87 -25.59 16.66 22.87
N GLY A 88 -26.63 15.85 22.70
CA GLY A 88 -26.58 14.71 21.79
C GLY A 88 -26.10 15.20 20.43
N MET A 89 -24.98 14.64 19.97
CA MET A 89 -24.31 15.04 18.72
C MET A 89 -25.34 15.36 17.65
N SER A 90 -25.20 16.55 17.07
CA SER A 90 -26.09 16.99 15.98
C SER A 90 -26.15 15.90 14.93
N ARG A 91 -27.28 15.73 14.23
CA ARG A 91 -27.43 14.70 13.18
C ARG A 91 -26.23 14.65 12.23
N ARG A 92 -25.69 15.83 11.91
CA ARG A 92 -24.49 16.04 11.09
C ARG A 92 -23.21 15.44 11.71
N GLU A 93 -23.06 15.53 13.01
CA GLU A 93 -21.90 15.05 13.76
C GLU A 93 -21.97 13.53 13.99
N ARG A 94 -23.18 12.96 14.17
CA ARG A 94 -23.37 11.50 14.17
C ARG A 94 -23.01 10.87 12.82
N GLU A 95 -23.48 11.43 11.72
CA GLU A 95 -23.18 10.93 10.38
C GLU A 95 -21.68 11.08 10.04
N ALA A 96 -21.02 12.15 10.52
CA ALA A 96 -19.57 12.32 10.37
C ALA A 96 -18.78 11.25 11.17
N ALA A 97 -19.14 11.02 12.43
CA ALA A 97 -18.50 10.02 13.28
C ALA A 97 -18.70 8.59 12.74
N GLU A 98 -19.89 8.28 12.20
CA GLU A 98 -20.14 6.98 11.59
C GLU A 98 -19.34 6.78 10.30
N LYS A 99 -19.21 7.83 9.47
CA LYS A 99 -18.37 7.79 8.27
C LYS A 99 -16.90 7.55 8.61
N GLU A 100 -16.40 8.18 9.68
CA GLU A 100 -15.04 7.95 10.18
C GLU A 100 -14.88 6.54 10.74
N ALA A 101 -15.83 6.06 11.55
CA ALA A 101 -15.82 4.70 12.07
C ALA A 101 -15.86 3.63 10.96
N ALA A 102 -16.65 3.87 9.89
CA ALA A 102 -16.71 2.98 8.73
C ALA A 102 -15.37 2.93 7.98
N LYS A 103 -14.72 4.08 7.77
CA LYS A 103 -13.37 4.14 7.17
C LYS A 103 -12.34 3.41 8.03
N GLN A 104 -12.35 3.63 9.34
CA GLN A 104 -11.44 2.93 10.25
C GLN A 104 -11.68 1.43 10.25
N ARG A 105 -12.96 0.99 10.21
CA ARG A 105 -13.30 -0.42 10.09
C ARG A 105 -12.80 -1.00 8.77
N TYR A 106 -13.01 -0.31 7.65
CA TYR A 106 -12.49 -0.73 6.35
C TYR A 106 -10.96 -0.88 6.40
N TRP A 107 -10.27 0.15 6.89
CA TRP A 107 -8.81 0.15 7.03
C TRP A 107 -8.33 -1.02 7.89
N LYS A 108 -8.98 -1.26 9.04
CA LYS A 108 -8.68 -2.40 9.92
C LYS A 108 -8.90 -3.75 9.24
N LEU A 109 -9.97 -3.90 8.44
CA LEU A 109 -10.20 -5.13 7.68
C LEU A 109 -9.17 -5.30 6.54
N HIS A 110 -8.78 -4.20 5.91
CA HIS A 110 -7.79 -4.21 4.83
C HIS A 110 -6.41 -4.59 5.36
N GLN A 111 -5.98 -3.98 6.47
CA GLN A 111 -4.76 -4.37 7.19
C GLN A 111 -4.78 -5.84 7.64
N ALA A 112 -5.96 -6.35 8.04
CA ALA A 112 -6.12 -7.76 8.39
C ALA A 112 -6.17 -8.71 7.16
N GLY A 113 -6.06 -8.19 5.93
CA GLY A 113 -6.10 -8.99 4.71
C GLY A 113 -7.49 -9.54 4.36
N LYS A 114 -8.56 -8.97 4.93
CA LYS A 114 -9.93 -9.52 4.79
C LYS A 114 -10.74 -8.88 3.66
N THR A 115 -10.33 -7.71 3.19
CA THR A 115 -10.89 -7.09 1.98
C THR A 115 -10.39 -7.82 0.73
N ASP A 116 -11.19 -7.83 -0.33
CA ASP A 116 -10.85 -8.61 -1.53
C ASP A 116 -9.59 -8.09 -2.24
N GLU A 117 -9.32 -6.78 -2.17
CA GLU A 117 -8.05 -6.17 -2.61
C GLU A 117 -6.85 -6.76 -1.88
N ALA A 118 -6.83 -6.68 -0.55
CA ALA A 118 -5.74 -7.21 0.27
C ALA A 118 -5.58 -8.75 0.13
N LYS A 119 -6.67 -9.50 -0.06
CA LYS A 119 -6.58 -10.94 -0.37
C LYS A 119 -5.89 -11.18 -1.70
N ALA A 120 -6.25 -10.43 -2.75
CA ALA A 120 -5.64 -10.55 -4.05
C ALA A 120 -4.14 -10.23 -4.00
N ASP A 121 -3.75 -9.18 -3.28
CA ASP A 121 -2.35 -8.83 -3.10
C ASP A 121 -1.59 -9.88 -2.30
N MET A 122 -2.18 -10.42 -1.23
CA MET A 122 -1.58 -11.54 -0.49
C MET A 122 -1.43 -12.79 -1.35
N ALA A 123 -2.39 -13.09 -2.23
CA ALA A 123 -2.31 -14.20 -3.16
C ALA A 123 -1.18 -14.00 -4.19
N ARG A 124 -1.06 -12.79 -4.76
CA ARG A 124 0.06 -12.42 -5.65
C ARG A 124 1.41 -12.59 -4.94
N LEU A 125 1.54 -12.09 -3.72
CA LEU A 125 2.76 -12.25 -2.92
C LEU A 125 3.06 -13.72 -2.60
N ALA A 126 2.05 -14.53 -2.33
CA ALA A 126 2.22 -15.96 -2.08
C ALA A 126 2.76 -16.70 -3.32
N VAL A 127 2.29 -16.36 -4.53
CA VAL A 127 2.83 -16.92 -5.78
C VAL A 127 4.31 -16.57 -5.94
N ILE A 128 4.69 -15.31 -5.72
CA ILE A 128 6.09 -14.88 -5.79
C ILE A 128 6.95 -15.61 -4.76
N ARG A 129 6.47 -15.77 -3.53
CA ARG A 129 7.19 -16.54 -2.50
C ARG A 129 7.41 -17.99 -2.94
N LYS A 130 6.38 -18.67 -3.45
CA LYS A 130 6.49 -20.04 -3.97
C LYS A 130 7.52 -20.13 -5.10
N GLN A 131 7.45 -19.24 -6.09
CA GLN A 131 8.41 -19.23 -7.19
C GLN A 131 9.85 -19.01 -6.71
N ARG A 132 10.05 -18.15 -5.70
CA ARG A 132 11.37 -17.93 -5.11
C ARG A 132 11.88 -19.15 -4.34
N GLU A 133 11.01 -19.78 -3.55
CA GLU A 133 11.32 -21.00 -2.81
C GLU A 133 11.65 -22.16 -3.76
N GLU A 134 10.86 -22.35 -4.81
CA GLU A 134 11.10 -23.36 -5.85
C GLU A 134 12.39 -23.09 -6.63
N ALA A 135 12.67 -21.83 -6.99
CA ALA A 135 13.92 -21.47 -7.65
C ALA A 135 15.15 -21.65 -6.74
N ALA A 136 15.03 -21.35 -5.45
CA ALA A 136 16.07 -21.60 -4.46
C ALA A 136 16.31 -23.10 -4.29
N ALA A 137 15.24 -23.89 -4.11
CA ALA A 137 15.32 -25.34 -3.99
C ALA A 137 15.92 -25.99 -5.26
N ARG A 138 15.54 -25.51 -6.45
CA ARG A 138 16.12 -25.97 -7.72
C ARG A 138 17.61 -25.64 -7.79
N ARG A 139 18.02 -24.42 -7.43
CA ARG A 139 19.43 -24.02 -7.42
C ARG A 139 20.25 -24.87 -6.43
N GLU A 140 19.71 -25.16 -5.25
CA GLU A 140 20.37 -26.03 -4.27
C GLU A 140 20.47 -27.48 -4.74
N ALA A 141 19.43 -28.02 -5.39
CA ALA A 141 19.45 -29.36 -5.95
C ALA A 141 20.48 -29.49 -7.09
N GLU A 142 20.53 -28.51 -8.00
CA GLU A 142 21.51 -28.46 -9.07
C GLU A 142 22.94 -28.28 -8.55
N ALA A 143 23.14 -27.49 -7.49
CA ALA A 143 24.45 -27.35 -6.84
C ALA A 143 24.91 -28.69 -6.24
N LYS A 144 24.05 -29.35 -5.45
CA LYS A 144 24.37 -30.68 -4.87
C LYS A 144 24.64 -31.74 -5.94
N ALA A 145 23.89 -31.74 -7.04
CA ALA A 145 24.13 -32.67 -8.15
C ALA A 145 25.50 -32.43 -8.80
N LYS A 146 25.87 -31.17 -9.03
CA LYS A 146 27.20 -30.81 -9.56
C LYS A 146 28.30 -31.20 -8.57
N ASP A 147 28.12 -30.98 -7.28
CA ASP A 147 29.11 -31.35 -6.27
C ASP A 147 29.32 -32.87 -6.21
N VAL A 148 28.24 -33.65 -6.30
CA VAL A 148 28.31 -35.12 -6.38
C VAL A 148 28.99 -35.57 -7.67
N GLU A 149 28.70 -34.93 -8.81
CA GLU A 149 29.35 -35.25 -10.08
C GLU A 149 30.85 -34.91 -10.05
N ILE A 150 31.23 -33.77 -9.47
CA ILE A 150 32.63 -33.36 -9.30
C ILE A 150 33.34 -34.33 -8.36
N ALA A 151 32.73 -34.71 -7.23
CA ALA A 151 33.28 -35.69 -6.31
C ALA A 151 33.46 -37.06 -6.98
N ALA A 152 32.47 -37.53 -7.75
CA ALA A 152 32.56 -38.78 -8.49
C ALA A 152 33.67 -38.74 -9.56
N LYS A 153 33.81 -37.64 -10.31
CA LYS A 153 34.92 -37.45 -11.26
C LYS A 153 36.28 -37.44 -10.56
N TYR A 154 36.38 -36.80 -9.40
CA TYR A 154 37.60 -36.77 -8.60
C TYR A 154 37.98 -38.17 -8.08
N ASP A 155 37.02 -38.95 -7.60
CA ASP A 155 37.24 -40.32 -7.14
C ASP A 155 37.68 -41.27 -8.26
N VAL A 156 37.13 -41.12 -9.47
CA VAL A 156 37.56 -41.88 -10.65
C VAL A 156 38.99 -41.52 -11.05
N LEU A 157 39.36 -40.24 -11.00
CA LEU A 157 40.72 -39.79 -11.35
C LEU A 157 41.78 -40.24 -10.33
N ARG A 158 41.38 -40.51 -9.08
CA ARG A 158 42.27 -40.92 -7.99
C ARG A 158 42.52 -42.44 -7.94
N ARG A 159 41.71 -43.24 -8.64
CA ARG A 159 41.88 -44.70 -8.77
C ARG A 159 42.85 -45.05 -9.89
#